data_AF-I0Z2T7-F1
#
_entry.id   AF-I0Z2T7-F1
#
_cell.length_a   1.000
_cell.length_b   1.000
_cell.length_c   1.000
_cell.angle_alpha   90.00
_cell.angle_beta   90.00
_cell.angle_gamma   90.00
#
_symmetry.space_group_name_H-M   'P 1'
#
loop_
_entity.id
_entity.type
_entity.pdbx_description
1 polymer ?
#
loop_
_entity_poly.entity_id
_entity_poly.type
_entity_poly.pdbx_seq_one_letter_code
_entity_poly.pdbx_strand_id
1 'polypeptide(L)' 'KPPREFRWASYIHKLLQQVHPELQVSTDGLTVLSDALDELMERLASECQHLVQTNDRATLTARDVE' A
#
# COMPACT_ATOMS: atom_id res chain seq x y z
N LYS A 1 15.93 -16.94 7.97
CA LYS A 1 14.81 -16.23 7.32
C LYS A 1 14.75 -14.86 7.97
N PRO A 2 14.90 -13.74 7.24
CA PRO A 2 14.77 -12.43 7.86
C PRO A 2 13.38 -12.33 8.53
N PRO A 3 13.26 -11.62 9.67
CA PRO A 3 11.96 -11.39 10.29
C PRO A 3 11.04 -10.71 9.27
N ARG A 4 9.78 -11.14 9.22
CA ARG A 4 8.77 -10.57 8.32
C ARG A 4 8.60 -9.11 8.73
N GLU A 5 9.21 -8.19 7.98
CA GLU A 5 9.14 -6.76 8.26
C GLU A 5 7.77 -6.25 7.82
N PHE A 6 6.94 -5.85 8.78
CA PHE A 6 5.59 -5.35 8.50
C PHE A 6 5.66 -3.92 7.96
N ARG A 7 5.92 -3.76 6.66
CA ARG A 7 6.09 -2.44 6.00
C ARG A 7 5.00 -1.43 6.35
N TRP A 8 3.75 -1.89 6.43
CA TRP A 8 2.59 -1.03 6.62
C TRP A 8 2.04 -1.00 8.06
N ALA A 9 2.61 -1.76 9.01
CA ALA A 9 2.00 -1.98 10.32
C ALA A 9 1.70 -0.69 11.09
N SER A 10 2.63 0.27 11.08
CA SER A 10 2.43 1.53 11.80
C SER A 10 1.29 2.36 11.22
N TYR A 11 1.10 2.33 9.89
CA TYR A 11 0.02 3.04 9.21
C TYR A 11 -1.32 2.35 9.43
N ILE A 12 -1.37 1.02 9.29
CA ILE A 12 -2.57 0.22 9.54
C ILE A 12 -3.06 0.44 10.98
N HIS A 13 -2.14 0.42 11.96
CA HIS A 13 -2.49 0.64 13.36
C HIS A 13 -3.03 2.05 13.62
N LYS A 14 -2.39 3.09 13.06
CA LYS A 14 -2.85 4.48 13.20
C LYS A 14 -4.23 4.70 12.57
N LEU A 15 -4.45 4.15 11.37
CA LEU A 15 -5.75 4.23 10.68
C LEU A 15 -6.84 3.52 11.47
N LEU A 16 -6.55 2.31 11.96
CA LEU A 16 -7.51 1.55 12.75
C LEU A 16 -7.90 2.33 14.01
N GLN A 17 -6.93 2.89 14.73
CA GLN A 17 -7.22 3.70 15.92
C GLN A 17 -8.01 4.98 15.61
N GLN A 18 -7.87 5.54 14.41
CA GLN A 18 -8.63 6.71 13.99
C GLN A 18 -10.10 6.38 13.71
N VAL A 19 -10.40 5.18 13.20
CA VAL A 19 -11.78 4.76 12.83
C VAL A 19 -12.46 3.97 13.96
N HIS A 20 -11.72 3.11 14.65
CA HIS A 20 -12.17 2.22 15.72
C HIS A 20 -11.11 2.15 16.85
N PRO A 21 -11.09 3.15 17.76
CA PRO A 21 -10.09 3.25 18.84
C PRO A 21 -10.00 2.03 19.77
N GLU A 22 -11.10 1.30 19.93
CA GLU A 22 -11.23 0.13 20.80
C GLU A 22 -10.70 -1.18 20.19
N LEU A 23 -10.46 -1.20 18.86
CA LEU A 23 -10.05 -2.41 18.15
C LEU A 23 -8.53 -2.52 18.06
N GLN A 24 -8.07 -3.77 18.01
CA GLN A 24 -6.68 -4.14 17.73
C GLN A 24 -6.66 -5.24 16.68
N VAL A 25 -5.64 -5.23 15.83
CA VAL A 25 -5.42 -6.26 14.81
C VAL A 25 -4.27 -7.15 15.26
N SER A 26 -4.46 -8.47 15.10
CA SER A 26 -3.41 -9.46 15.39
C SER A 26 -2.25 -9.35 14.41
N THR A 27 -1.08 -9.88 14.78
CA THR A 27 0.10 -9.92 13.91
C THR A 27 -0.16 -10.65 12.58
N ASP A 28 -0.98 -11.70 12.61
CA ASP A 28 -1.38 -12.43 11.40
C ASP A 28 -2.32 -11.58 10.53
N GLY A 29 -3.27 -10.86 11.14
CA GLY A 29 -4.12 -9.91 10.43
C GLY A 29 -3.32 -8.76 9.81
N LEU A 30 -2.33 -8.22 10.53
CA LEU A 30 -1.40 -7.22 10.00
C LEU A 30 -0.63 -7.74 8.79
N THR A 31 -0.26 -9.03 8.78
CA THR A 31 0.41 -9.65 7.63
C THR A 31 -0.50 -9.63 6.41
N VAL A 32 -1.73 -10.13 6.53
CA VAL A 32 -2.68 -10.18 5.42
C VAL A 32 -2.99 -8.79 4.88
N LEU A 33 -3.17 -7.80 5.77
CA LEU A 33 -3.41 -6.42 5.38
C LEU A 33 -2.18 -5.80 4.70
N SER A 34 -0.97 -6.09 5.18
CA SER A 34 0.27 -5.61 4.57
C SER A 34 0.45 -6.18 3.16
N ASP A 35 0.21 -7.49 2.99
CA ASP A 35 0.32 -8.17 1.70
C ASP A 35 -0.74 -7.62 0.72
N ALA A 36 -1.98 -7.40 1.17
CA ALA A 36 -3.03 -6.78 0.35
C ALA A 36 -2.70 -5.34 -0.07
N LEU A 37 -2.06 -4.54 0.79
CA LEU A 37 -1.61 -3.19 0.43
C LEU A 37 -0.48 -3.23 -0.60
N ASP A 38 0.47 -4.16 -0.46
CA ASP A 38 1.53 -4.35 -1.45
C ASP A 38 0.94 -4.72 -2.83
N GLU A 39 -0.03 -5.64 -2.89
CA GLU A 39 -0.73 -6.01 -4.14
C GLU A 39 -1.44 -4.81 -4.79
N LEU A 40 -2.12 -3.98 -3.98
CA LEU A 40 -2.79 -2.77 -4.48
C LEU A 40 -1.78 -1.74 -5.01
N MET A 41 -0.66 -1.55 -4.30
CA MET A 41 0.39 -0.61 -4.72
C MET A 41 1.08 -1.07 -6.01
N GLU A 42 1.35 -2.36 -6.16
CA GLU A 42 1.92 -2.92 -7.40
C GLU A 42 0.99 -2.72 -8.58
N ARG A 43 -0.31 -2.98 -8.40
CA ARG A 43 -1.30 -2.75 -9.44
C ARG A 43 -1.41 -1.28 -9.82
N LEU A 44 -1.47 -0.38 -8.83
CA LEU A 44 -1.50 1.07 -9.07
C LEU A 44 -0.25 1.54 -9.83
N ALA A 45 0.94 1.12 -9.40
CA ALA A 45 2.20 1.49 -10.04
C ALA A 45 2.27 0.99 -11.49
N SER A 46 1.78 -0.22 -11.75
CA SER A 46 1.70 -0.79 -13.11
C SER A 46 0.78 0.03 -14.02
N GLU A 47 -0.41 0.39 -13.54
CA GLU A 47 -1.37 1.22 -14.29
C GLU A 47 -0.79 2.62 -14.56
N CYS A 48 -0.18 3.26 -13.56
CA CYS A 48 0.48 4.56 -13.71
C CYS A 48 1.62 4.49 -14.73
N GLN A 49 2.46 3.45 -14.65
CA GLN A 49 3.56 3.23 -15.58
C GLN A 49 3.04 3.08 -17.01
N HIS A 50 1.99 2.29 -17.20
CA HIS A 50 1.36 2.11 -18.52
C HIS A 50 0.83 3.45 -19.06
N LEU A 51 0.21 4.27 -18.21
CA LEU A 51 -0.31 5.59 -18.58
C LEU A 51 0.81 6.58 -18.97
N VAL A 52 1.92 6.57 -18.24
CA VAL A 52 3.12 7.37 -18.54
C VAL A 52 3.75 6.95 -19.87
N GLN A 53 3.91 5.64 -20.08
CA GLN A 53 4.47 5.08 -21.31
C GLN A 53 3.59 5.36 -22.54
N THR A 54 2.27 5.25 -22.38
CA THR A 54 1.31 5.54 -23.47
C THR A 54 1.37 7.00 -23.92
N ASN A 55 1.82 7.90 -23.04
CA ASN A 55 1.97 9.34 -23.33
C ASN A 55 3.39 9.75 -23.69
N ASP A 56 4.28 8.79 -24.00
CA ASP A 56 5.71 9.03 -24.31
C ASP A 56 6.45 9.87 -23.25
N ARG A 57 5.99 9.80 -22.00
CA ARG A 57 6.63 10.46 -20.86
C ARG A 57 7.57 9.50 -20.16
N ALA A 58 8.61 10.04 -19.54
CA ALA A 58 9.57 9.29 -18.71
C ALA A 58 9.43 9.58 -17.21
N THR A 59 8.48 10.42 -16.83
CA THR A 59 8.29 10.86 -15.43
C THR A 59 6.85 10.63 -15.03
N LEU A 60 6.67 9.84 -13.97
CA LEU A 60 5.40 9.65 -13.29
C LEU A 60 5.12 10.88 -12.42
N THR A 61 3.93 11.45 -12.57
CA THR A 61 3.48 12.66 -11.88
C THR A 61 2.28 12.34 -10.99
N ALA A 62 1.92 13.27 -10.10
CA ALA A 62 0.72 13.11 -9.25
C ALA A 62 -0.55 12.86 -10.08
N ARG A 63 -0.65 13.49 -11.26
CA ARG A 63 -1.77 13.30 -12.20
C ARG A 63 -1.90 11.87 -12.72
N ASP A 64 -0.81 11.09 -12.73
CA ASP A 64 -0.85 9.71 -13.19
C ASP A 64 -1.38 8.76 -12.10
N VAL A 65 -1.38 9.20 -10.84
CA VAL A 65 -1.86 8.48 -9.66
C VAL A 65 -3.33 8.80 -9.34
N GLU A 66 -3.80 10.01 -9.69
CA GLU A 66 -5.16 10.52 -9.50
C GLU A 66 -6.20 9.87 -10.43
#